data_AF-A0A963P7N2-F1
#
_entry.id   AF-A0A963P7N2-F1
#
_cell.length_a   1.000
_cell.length_b   1.000
_cell.length_c   1.000
_cell.angle_alpha   90.00
_cell.angle_beta   90.00
_cell.angle_gamma   90.00
#
_symmetry.space_group_name_H-M   'P 1'
#
loop_
_entity.id
_entity.type
_entity.pdbx_description
1 polymer ?
#
loop_
_entity_poly.entity_id
_entity_poly.type
_entity_poly.pdbx_seq_one_letter_code
_entity_poly.pdbx_strand_id
1 'polypeptide(L)'
;MSLFSMTAAVALNRFGLGARPGEIAAVRPDPRGWLHAQLRPETALPAPMAALPATVDDLGAFRKWTAELARSARARGMDPATMRSAPADRRQATTIGSMAGAAAGDDNNIGDDVASAAASMRAQASGMSRIGADGLSVEGSFKQVFGPRHARALKARFDVAVATERPFFERLVHFWSNHFVVSGAKPGAIAMPPSFERDAIRPHVTGRFVDMLLASTKHPAMLFYLDNLLSIGPTSALAQNPALRRRPAQQDFAIPRSIGLNENLAREILELQTLGARGGYDQADVTSLARIITGWTIARPPRVSYARL
;
A
#
# COMPACT_ATOMS: atom_id res chain seq x y z
N MET A 1 24.58 32.28 -20.38
CA MET A 1 24.70 30.99 -19.67
C MET A 1 25.05 29.94 -20.72
N SER A 2 26.13 29.15 -20.55
CA SER A 2 26.54 28.20 -21.61
C SER A 2 25.55 27.02 -21.75
N LEU A 3 25.49 26.40 -22.92
CA LEU A 3 24.62 25.24 -23.18
C LEU A 3 24.84 24.11 -22.15
N PHE A 4 26.10 23.81 -21.83
CA PHE A 4 26.46 22.81 -20.81
C PHE A 4 25.99 23.19 -19.40
N SER A 5 26.03 24.48 -19.03
CA SER A 5 25.44 24.94 -17.77
C SER A 5 23.90 24.77 -17.76
N MET A 6 23.24 24.93 -18.91
CA MET A 6 21.81 24.69 -19.02
C MET A 6 21.48 23.20 -18.91
N THR A 7 22.23 22.32 -19.57
CA THR A 7 22.03 20.86 -19.48
C THR A 7 22.30 20.31 -18.08
N ALA A 8 23.31 20.83 -17.37
CA ALA A 8 23.54 20.50 -15.96
C ALA A 8 22.39 20.94 -15.06
N ALA A 9 21.86 22.16 -15.27
CA ALA A 9 20.69 22.63 -14.54
C ALA A 9 19.45 21.77 -14.84
N VAL A 10 19.26 21.31 -16.08
CA VAL A 10 18.20 20.37 -16.45
C VAL A 10 18.39 19.04 -15.73
N ALA A 11 19.58 18.45 -15.74
CA ALA A 11 19.86 17.18 -15.07
C ALA A 11 19.49 17.25 -13.56
N LEU A 12 19.95 18.29 -12.87
CA LEU A 12 19.75 18.46 -11.43
C LEU A 12 18.30 18.77 -11.04
N ASN A 13 17.58 19.58 -11.83
CA ASN A 13 16.23 20.03 -11.46
C ASN A 13 15.10 19.18 -12.05
N ARG A 14 15.27 18.66 -13.28
CA ARG A 14 14.24 17.83 -13.94
C ARG A 14 14.31 16.38 -13.52
N PHE A 15 15.52 15.86 -13.29
CA PHE A 15 15.72 14.48 -12.85
C PHE A 15 16.07 14.38 -11.36
N GLY A 16 16.94 15.25 -10.85
CA GLY A 16 17.27 15.29 -9.42
C GLY A 16 16.16 15.90 -8.55
N LEU A 17 16.49 16.25 -7.30
CA LEU A 17 15.59 16.88 -6.32
C LEU A 17 15.83 18.39 -6.21
N GLY A 18 16.47 18.97 -7.24
CA GLY A 18 16.94 20.36 -7.23
C GLY A 18 18.46 20.44 -7.06
N ALA A 19 19.05 21.48 -7.65
CA ALA A 19 20.49 21.71 -7.56
C ALA A 19 20.89 22.30 -6.20
N ARG A 20 21.91 21.72 -5.56
CA ARG A 20 22.56 22.32 -4.38
C ARG A 20 23.59 23.39 -4.80
N PRO A 21 24.01 24.27 -3.87
CA PRO A 21 25.10 25.21 -4.13
C PRO A 21 26.34 24.49 -4.70
N GLY A 22 26.84 24.96 -5.83
CA GLY A 22 28.02 24.40 -6.51
C GLY A 22 27.76 23.17 -7.40
N GLU A 23 26.64 22.45 -7.27
CA GLU A 23 26.41 21.21 -8.03
C GLU A 23 26.30 21.46 -9.54
N ILE A 24 25.73 22.59 -9.98
CA ILE A 24 25.67 22.92 -11.41
C ILE A 24 27.08 22.99 -12.00
N ALA A 25 28.04 23.61 -11.29
CA ALA A 25 29.41 23.70 -11.76
C ALA A 25 30.11 22.33 -11.78
N ALA A 26 29.80 21.47 -10.81
CA ALA A 26 30.34 20.11 -10.71
C ALA A 26 29.80 19.17 -11.79
N VAL A 27 28.52 19.29 -12.16
CA VAL A 27 27.84 18.43 -13.15
C VAL A 27 28.06 18.92 -14.59
N ARG A 28 28.33 20.21 -14.78
CA ARG A 28 28.56 20.84 -16.10
C ARG A 28 29.49 20.09 -17.05
N PRO A 29 30.62 19.48 -16.62
CA PRO A 29 31.51 18.77 -17.54
C PRO A 29 30.85 17.55 -18.20
N ASP A 30 29.97 16.84 -17.48
CA ASP A 30 29.26 15.66 -17.99
C ASP A 30 27.87 15.46 -17.34
N PRO A 31 26.85 16.20 -17.78
CA PRO A 31 25.50 16.08 -17.23
C PRO A 31 24.83 14.73 -17.48
N ARG A 32 25.16 14.08 -18.60
CA ARG A 32 24.59 12.78 -18.96
C ARG A 32 25.22 11.67 -18.14
N GLY A 33 26.55 11.66 -18.01
CA GLY A 33 27.25 10.70 -17.15
C GLY A 33 26.85 10.85 -15.69
N TRP A 34 26.64 12.09 -15.21
CA TRP A 34 26.07 12.30 -13.88
C TRP A 34 24.71 11.61 -13.73
N LEU A 35 23.81 11.75 -14.70
CA LEU A 35 22.48 11.12 -14.66
C LEU A 35 22.55 9.58 -14.70
N HIS A 36 23.40 9.00 -15.57
CA HIS A 36 23.59 7.55 -15.63
C HIS A 36 24.14 6.99 -14.31
N ALA A 37 25.06 7.69 -13.64
CA ALA A 37 25.61 7.28 -12.36
C ALA A 37 24.55 7.20 -11.23
N GLN A 38 23.41 7.86 -11.40
CA GLN A 38 22.29 7.81 -10.45
C GLN A 38 21.56 6.45 -10.47
N LEU A 39 21.62 5.71 -11.59
CA LEU A 39 20.82 4.50 -11.86
C LEU A 39 21.48 3.18 -11.44
N ARG A 40 22.50 3.24 -10.57
CA ARG A 40 23.13 2.03 -9.99
C ARG A 40 22.20 1.32 -8.99
N PRO A 41 22.30 0.00 -8.78
CA PRO A 41 21.53 -0.67 -7.72
C PRO A 41 21.81 -0.10 -6.33
N GLU A 42 20.78 -0.04 -5.48
CA GLU A 42 20.96 0.25 -4.06
C GLU A 42 21.40 -1.03 -3.34
N THR A 43 22.69 -1.14 -3.06
CA THR A 43 23.27 -2.32 -2.40
C THR A 43 23.05 -2.33 -0.89
N ALA A 44 22.75 -1.17 -0.30
CA ALA A 44 22.43 -1.01 1.11
C ALA A 44 21.46 0.16 1.30
N LEU A 45 20.51 0.00 2.21
CA LEU A 45 19.56 1.06 2.56
C LEU A 45 20.31 2.26 3.17
N PRO A 46 19.90 3.51 2.86
CA PRO A 46 20.39 4.70 3.56
C PRO A 46 20.15 4.56 5.06
N ALA A 47 21.07 5.06 5.90
CA ALA A 47 20.99 4.88 7.35
C ALA A 47 19.62 5.25 7.97
N PRO A 48 18.96 6.37 7.60
CA PRO A 48 17.61 6.67 8.10
C PRO A 48 16.57 5.62 7.71
N MET A 49 16.64 5.05 6.51
CA MET A 49 15.75 3.98 6.03
C MET A 49 16.05 2.64 6.71
N ALA A 50 17.34 2.32 6.89
CA ALA A 50 17.80 1.10 7.53
C ALA A 50 17.34 1.01 9.01
N ALA A 51 17.21 2.16 9.67
CA ALA A 51 16.73 2.27 11.05
C ALA A 51 15.20 2.11 11.21
N LEU A 52 14.44 2.07 10.10
CA LEU A 52 13.00 1.84 10.16
C LEU A 52 12.69 0.36 10.43
N PRO A 53 11.56 0.05 11.12
CA PRO A 53 11.09 -1.32 11.26
C PRO A 53 10.92 -2.00 9.90
N ALA A 54 11.22 -3.30 9.83
CA ALA A 54 10.95 -4.09 8.64
C ALA A 54 9.46 -4.47 8.55
N THR A 55 9.02 -4.96 7.39
CA THR A 55 7.65 -5.45 7.19
C THR A 55 7.18 -6.43 8.28
N VAL A 56 8.08 -7.33 8.71
CA VAL A 56 7.79 -8.32 9.76
C VAL A 56 7.52 -7.67 11.12
N ASP A 57 8.19 -6.56 11.43
CA ASP A 57 8.03 -5.83 12.70
C ASP A 57 6.71 -5.05 12.73
N ASP A 58 6.32 -4.46 11.59
CA ASP A 58 5.03 -3.79 11.44
C ASP A 58 3.87 -4.77 11.51
N LEU A 59 4.00 -5.94 10.87
CA LEU A 59 3.05 -7.04 11.02
C LEU A 59 2.95 -7.52 12.47
N GLY A 60 4.09 -7.67 13.15
CA GLY A 60 4.14 -8.03 14.57
C GLY A 60 3.40 -7.01 15.44
N ALA A 61 3.63 -5.72 15.21
CA ALA A 61 2.97 -4.63 15.93
C ALA A 61 1.45 -4.62 15.67
N PHE A 62 1.03 -4.77 14.42
CA PHE A 62 -0.39 -4.85 14.05
C PHE A 62 -1.10 -6.01 14.74
N ARG A 63 -0.44 -7.16 14.81
CA ARG A 63 -0.99 -8.34 15.49
C ARG A 63 -1.09 -8.15 17.00
N LYS A 64 -0.12 -7.49 17.63
CA LYS A 64 -0.17 -7.17 19.07
C LYS A 64 -1.32 -6.20 19.35
N TRP A 65 -1.40 -5.10 18.59
CA TRP A 65 -2.47 -4.11 18.72
C TRP A 65 -3.88 -4.73 18.54
N THR A 66 -4.07 -5.54 17.50
CA THR A 66 -5.36 -6.22 17.29
C THR A 66 -5.71 -7.21 18.40
N ALA A 67 -4.73 -7.90 18.99
CA ALA A 67 -4.94 -8.79 20.13
C ALA A 67 -5.30 -8.03 21.41
N GLU A 68 -4.63 -6.91 21.67
CA GLU A 68 -4.92 -6.00 22.79
C GLU A 68 -6.33 -5.46 22.70
N LEU A 69 -6.71 -4.93 21.54
CA LEU A 69 -8.08 -4.42 21.37
C LEU A 69 -9.13 -5.51 21.62
N ALA A 70 -8.89 -6.74 21.14
CA ALA A 70 -9.80 -7.85 21.39
C ALA A 70 -9.88 -8.24 22.88
N ARG A 71 -8.76 -8.20 23.61
CA ARG A 71 -8.76 -8.44 25.06
C ARG A 71 -9.55 -7.35 25.80
N SER A 72 -9.31 -6.09 25.47
CA SER A 72 -9.96 -4.95 26.13
C SER A 72 -11.46 -4.84 25.79
N ALA A 73 -11.89 -5.32 24.62
CA ALA A 73 -13.30 -5.47 24.29
C ALA A 73 -13.98 -6.52 25.20
N ARG A 74 -13.38 -7.72 25.28
CA ARG A 74 -13.90 -8.83 26.11
C ARG A 74 -13.96 -8.48 27.59
N ALA A 75 -12.94 -7.80 28.11
CA ALA A 75 -12.90 -7.35 29.51
C ALA A 75 -14.06 -6.42 29.88
N ARG A 76 -14.66 -5.74 28.90
CA ARG A 76 -15.82 -4.85 29.07
C ARG A 76 -17.14 -5.48 28.64
N GLY A 77 -17.17 -6.82 28.47
CA GLY A 77 -18.37 -7.54 28.04
C GLY A 77 -18.80 -7.23 26.59
N MET A 78 -17.95 -6.59 25.78
CA MET A 78 -18.25 -6.28 24.39
C MET A 78 -17.70 -7.37 23.48
N ASP A 79 -18.44 -7.69 22.42
CA ASP A 79 -17.91 -8.53 21.33
C ASP A 79 -16.82 -7.75 20.61
N PRO A 80 -15.57 -8.25 20.53
CA PRO A 80 -14.58 -7.65 19.67
C PRO A 80 -15.15 -7.36 18.29
N ALA A 81 -15.89 -8.28 17.66
CA ALA A 81 -16.40 -8.10 16.30
C ALA A 81 -17.33 -6.88 16.11
N THR A 82 -17.93 -6.33 17.18
CA THR A 82 -18.80 -5.14 17.08
C THR A 82 -18.05 -3.82 17.25
N MET A 83 -16.87 -3.81 17.89
CA MET A 83 -15.96 -2.64 17.91
C MET A 83 -15.30 -2.36 16.57
N ARG A 84 -15.51 -3.27 15.64
CA ARG A 84 -14.64 -3.55 14.52
C ARG A 84 -15.28 -3.17 13.17
N SER A 85 -16.55 -2.77 13.17
CA SER A 85 -17.32 -2.48 11.96
C SER A 85 -18.34 -1.35 12.09
N ALA A 86 -18.17 -0.35 11.23
CA ALA A 86 -19.31 0.27 10.56
C ALA A 86 -19.17 -0.01 9.05
N PRO A 87 -20.27 -0.19 8.31
CA PRO A 87 -20.21 -0.24 6.86
C PRO A 87 -19.80 1.15 6.36
N ALA A 88 -18.79 1.22 5.48
CA ALA A 88 -18.75 2.31 4.52
C ALA A 88 -20.12 2.29 3.82
N ASP A 89 -20.82 3.42 3.81
CA ASP A 89 -22.19 3.50 3.33
C ASP A 89 -22.26 2.92 1.90
N ARG A 90 -22.86 1.74 1.77
CA ARG A 90 -22.80 0.90 0.55
C ARG A 90 -23.39 1.64 -0.68
N ARG A 91 -24.19 2.68 -0.41
CA ARG A 91 -24.81 3.58 -1.40
C ARG A 91 -23.80 4.51 -2.08
N GLN A 92 -22.73 4.94 -1.40
CA GLN A 92 -21.70 5.77 -2.03
C GLN A 92 -20.74 4.95 -2.89
N ALA A 93 -20.34 3.74 -2.45
CA ALA A 93 -19.46 2.87 -3.24
C ALA A 93 -20.09 2.43 -4.59
N THR A 94 -21.40 2.22 -4.62
CA THR A 94 -22.14 1.83 -5.84
C THR A 94 -22.32 3.02 -6.80
N THR A 95 -22.52 4.23 -6.26
CA THR A 95 -22.66 5.47 -7.05
C THR A 95 -21.32 5.91 -7.66
N ILE A 96 -20.20 5.60 -7.02
CA ILE A 96 -18.85 5.91 -7.50
C ILE A 96 -18.40 4.93 -8.60
N GLY A 97 -18.79 3.65 -8.50
CA GLY A 97 -18.61 2.67 -9.58
C GLY A 97 -19.36 3.05 -10.86
N SER A 98 -20.54 3.66 -10.74
CA SER A 98 -21.31 4.15 -11.89
C SER A 98 -20.78 5.47 -12.47
N MET A 99 -20.13 6.34 -11.67
CA MET A 99 -19.49 7.56 -12.19
C MET A 99 -18.16 7.28 -12.91
N ALA A 100 -17.36 6.32 -12.44
CA ALA A 100 -16.13 5.91 -13.14
C ALA A 100 -16.42 5.26 -14.51
N GLY A 101 -17.50 4.48 -14.61
CA GLY A 101 -17.97 3.94 -15.89
C GLY A 101 -18.50 5.00 -16.87
N ALA A 102 -18.99 6.14 -16.36
CA ALA A 102 -19.48 7.23 -17.18
C ALA A 102 -18.36 8.19 -17.65
N ALA A 103 -17.29 8.35 -16.87
CA ALA A 103 -16.14 9.20 -17.23
C ALA A 103 -15.14 8.55 -18.19
N ALA A 104 -15.18 7.22 -18.35
CA ALA A 104 -14.34 6.47 -19.29
C ALA A 104 -14.68 6.69 -20.78
N GLY A 105 -15.73 7.47 -21.06
CA GLY A 105 -16.16 7.81 -22.43
C GLY A 105 -15.53 9.08 -23.01
N ASP A 106 -14.77 9.86 -22.24
CA ASP A 106 -14.21 11.13 -22.70
C ASP A 106 -12.67 11.13 -22.68
N ASP A 107 -12.08 11.35 -23.85
CA ASP A 107 -10.67 11.16 -24.22
C ASP A 107 -9.67 12.18 -23.63
N ASN A 108 -9.91 12.71 -22.43
CA ASN A 108 -9.02 13.69 -21.82
C ASN A 108 -8.31 13.14 -20.57
N ASN A 109 -7.12 13.72 -20.31
CA ASN A 109 -6.15 13.46 -19.23
C ASN A 109 -6.71 13.63 -17.79
N ILE A 110 -8.03 13.59 -17.63
CA ILE A 110 -8.82 13.65 -16.40
C ILE A 110 -8.93 12.25 -15.75
N GLY A 111 -8.72 11.17 -16.53
CA GLY A 111 -8.84 9.79 -16.03
C GLY A 111 -7.91 9.44 -14.88
N ASP A 112 -6.65 9.89 -14.92
CA ASP A 112 -5.64 9.60 -13.88
C ASP A 112 -5.93 10.36 -12.57
N ASP A 113 -6.40 11.60 -12.68
CA ASP A 113 -6.82 12.43 -11.55
C ASP A 113 -8.09 11.87 -10.89
N VAL A 114 -9.02 11.34 -11.67
CA VAL A 114 -10.27 10.73 -11.18
C VAL A 114 -10.02 9.36 -10.54
N ALA A 115 -9.08 8.57 -11.05
CA ALA A 115 -8.66 7.31 -10.43
C ALA A 115 -7.95 7.54 -9.08
N SER A 116 -7.04 8.51 -9.02
CA SER A 116 -6.36 8.95 -7.79
C SER A 116 -7.33 9.55 -6.77
N ALA A 117 -8.30 10.35 -7.24
CA ALA A 117 -9.38 10.88 -6.42
C ALA A 117 -10.30 9.77 -5.91
N ALA A 118 -10.66 8.78 -6.73
CA ALA A 118 -11.46 7.63 -6.31
C ALA A 118 -10.73 6.76 -5.28
N ALA A 119 -9.42 6.53 -5.44
CA ALA A 119 -8.59 5.85 -4.44
C ALA A 119 -8.53 6.63 -3.12
N SER A 120 -8.40 7.96 -3.18
CA SER A 120 -8.39 8.88 -2.03
C SER A 120 -9.76 8.99 -1.34
N MET A 121 -10.86 8.92 -2.09
CA MET A 121 -12.23 8.95 -1.55
C MET A 121 -12.65 7.60 -0.96
N ARG A 122 -12.28 6.46 -1.56
CA ARG A 122 -12.44 5.12 -0.96
C ARG A 122 -11.69 5.03 0.36
N ALA A 123 -10.51 5.62 0.42
CA ALA A 123 -9.69 5.77 1.61
C ALA A 123 -10.41 6.60 2.71
N GLN A 124 -10.99 7.76 2.37
CA GLN A 124 -11.76 8.59 3.30
C GLN A 124 -13.07 7.94 3.80
N ALA A 125 -13.75 7.13 2.96
CA ALA A 125 -14.98 6.42 3.32
C ALA A 125 -14.77 5.32 4.39
N SER A 126 -13.52 4.97 4.70
CA SER A 126 -13.14 4.05 5.80
C SER A 126 -13.25 4.69 7.20
N GLY A 127 -13.67 5.96 7.29
CA GLY A 127 -13.70 6.80 8.49
C GLY A 127 -14.26 6.09 9.72
N MET A 128 -13.36 5.77 10.64
CA MET A 128 -13.64 4.89 11.77
C MET A 128 -14.07 5.71 13.00
N SER A 129 -15.34 6.10 13.06
CA SER A 129 -15.89 6.68 14.29
C SER A 129 -16.59 5.62 15.13
N ARG A 130 -15.95 5.21 16.24
CA ARG A 130 -16.55 4.96 17.58
C ARG A 130 -15.50 4.60 18.66
N ILE A 131 -15.91 4.83 19.91
CA ILE A 131 -15.14 4.84 21.16
C ILE A 131 -14.41 3.51 21.40
N GLY A 132 -13.11 3.58 21.70
CA GLY A 132 -12.20 2.45 21.91
C GLY A 132 -12.02 2.17 23.40
N ALA A 133 -10.91 1.49 23.75
CA ALA A 133 -10.83 0.63 24.91
C ALA A 133 -10.26 1.19 26.21
N ASP A 134 -9.98 2.48 26.16
CA ASP A 134 -9.08 3.20 27.04
C ASP A 134 -9.58 4.65 27.24
N GLY A 135 -10.82 4.94 26.84
CA GLY A 135 -11.36 6.30 26.69
C GLY A 135 -10.97 6.96 25.36
N LEU A 136 -9.96 6.43 24.66
CA LEU A 136 -9.62 6.78 23.28
C LEU A 136 -10.48 5.98 22.30
N SER A 137 -10.82 6.55 21.14
CA SER A 137 -11.45 5.82 20.02
C SER A 137 -10.54 4.69 19.53
N VAL A 138 -11.09 3.71 18.79
CA VAL A 138 -10.26 2.71 18.09
C VAL A 138 -9.20 3.39 17.21
N GLU A 139 -9.58 4.49 16.58
CA GLU A 139 -8.69 5.37 15.83
C GLU A 139 -7.61 6.00 16.73
N GLY A 140 -7.95 6.42 17.94
CA GLY A 140 -7.00 6.97 18.92
C GLY A 140 -5.92 5.98 19.33
N SER A 141 -6.29 4.74 19.72
CA SER A 141 -5.30 3.71 20.07
C SER A 141 -4.43 3.32 18.87
N PHE A 142 -5.02 3.29 17.66
CA PHE A 142 -4.28 3.04 16.44
C PHE A 142 -3.23 4.15 16.19
N LYS A 143 -3.64 5.43 16.25
CA LYS A 143 -2.74 6.58 16.08
C LYS A 143 -1.62 6.58 17.12
N GLN A 144 -1.90 6.17 18.35
CA GLN A 144 -0.88 6.06 19.40
C GLN A 144 0.22 5.03 19.04
N VAL A 145 -0.15 3.88 18.47
CA VAL A 145 0.81 2.82 18.12
C VAL A 145 1.54 3.11 16.80
N PHE A 146 0.82 3.55 15.77
CA PHE A 146 1.36 3.66 14.40
C PHE A 146 1.70 5.08 13.97
N GLY A 147 1.13 6.11 14.60
CA GLY A 147 1.46 7.51 14.32
C GLY A 147 2.96 7.82 14.44
N PRO A 148 3.63 7.45 15.55
CA PRO A 148 5.07 7.65 15.68
C PRO A 148 5.90 6.88 14.64
N ARG A 149 5.45 5.69 14.20
CA ARG A 149 6.12 4.92 13.14
C ARG A 149 6.04 5.66 11.80
N HIS A 150 4.85 6.15 11.46
CA HIS A 150 4.63 6.94 10.26
C HIS A 150 5.45 8.24 10.26
N ALA A 151 5.46 8.96 11.39
CA ALA A 151 6.24 10.19 11.55
C ALA A 151 7.75 9.94 11.38
N ARG A 152 8.29 8.85 11.97
CA ARG A 152 9.70 8.47 11.78
C ARG A 152 10.03 8.16 10.32
N ALA A 153 9.12 7.48 9.61
CA ALA A 153 9.33 7.17 8.20
C ALA A 153 9.32 8.40 7.31
N LEU A 154 8.37 9.34 7.52
CA LEU A 154 8.35 10.62 6.82
C LEU A 154 9.64 11.41 7.07
N LYS A 155 10.08 11.49 8.32
CA LYS A 155 11.35 12.12 8.67
C LYS A 155 12.52 11.45 7.95
N ALA A 156 12.60 10.12 7.99
CA ALA A 156 13.70 9.38 7.39
C ALA A 156 13.74 9.58 5.87
N ARG A 157 12.58 9.63 5.20
CA ARG A 157 12.50 9.93 3.75
C ARG A 157 12.99 11.34 3.45
N PHE A 158 12.61 12.32 4.28
CA PHE A 158 13.10 13.69 4.17
C PHE A 158 14.62 13.78 4.39
N ASP A 159 15.15 13.13 5.44
CA ASP A 159 16.57 13.10 5.75
C ASP A 159 17.37 12.52 4.56
N VAL A 160 16.88 11.44 3.94
CA VAL A 160 17.49 10.86 2.73
C VAL A 160 17.41 11.82 1.55
N ALA A 161 16.25 12.40 1.27
CA ALA A 161 16.06 13.33 0.16
C ALA A 161 17.01 14.54 0.24
N VAL A 162 17.25 15.05 1.45
CA VAL A 162 18.15 16.19 1.69
C VAL A 162 19.63 15.80 1.60
N ALA A 163 20.02 14.61 2.06
CA ALA A 163 21.41 14.19 2.16
C ALA A 163 21.94 13.35 0.99
N THR A 164 21.06 12.79 0.16
CA THR A 164 21.45 11.82 -0.88
C THR A 164 22.41 12.41 -1.93
N GLU A 165 23.39 11.61 -2.35
CA GLU A 165 24.19 11.88 -3.55
C GLU A 165 23.51 11.33 -4.82
N ARG A 166 22.35 10.68 -4.65
CA ARG A 166 21.60 9.99 -5.70
C ARG A 166 20.17 10.54 -5.85
N PRO A 167 19.97 11.87 -6.02
CA PRO A 167 18.65 12.47 -6.03
C PRO A 167 17.71 11.95 -7.12
N PHE A 168 18.22 11.49 -8.28
CA PHE A 168 17.34 10.92 -9.30
C PHE A 168 16.83 9.53 -8.90
N PHE A 169 17.66 8.71 -8.24
CA PHE A 169 17.20 7.44 -7.68
C PHE A 169 16.08 7.65 -6.67
N GLU A 170 16.23 8.62 -5.76
CA GLU A 170 15.19 8.97 -4.78
C GLU A 170 13.90 9.47 -5.45
N ARG A 171 14.01 10.23 -6.54
CA ARG A 171 12.85 10.64 -7.33
C ARG A 171 12.13 9.44 -7.94
N LEU A 172 12.85 8.42 -8.41
CA LEU A 172 12.26 7.18 -8.90
C LEU A 172 11.63 6.36 -7.77
N VAL A 173 12.25 6.28 -6.58
CA VAL A 173 11.62 5.68 -5.39
C VAL A 173 10.28 6.36 -5.14
N HIS A 174 10.23 7.69 -5.13
CA HIS A 174 8.99 8.44 -4.91
C HIS A 174 7.94 8.18 -5.99
N PHE A 175 8.36 8.13 -7.26
CA PHE A 175 7.49 7.82 -8.39
C PHE A 175 6.87 6.42 -8.22
N TRP A 176 7.68 5.39 -7.97
CA TRP A 176 7.20 4.02 -7.85
C TRP A 176 6.37 3.77 -6.58
N SER A 177 6.74 4.41 -5.46
CA SER A 177 5.92 4.42 -4.23
C SER A 177 4.54 5.03 -4.48
N ASN A 178 4.44 6.01 -5.40
CA ASN A 178 3.16 6.60 -5.79
C ASN A 178 2.41 5.75 -6.84
N HIS A 179 3.12 5.12 -7.77
CA HIS A 179 2.53 4.23 -8.78
C HIS A 179 1.81 3.03 -8.14
N PHE A 180 2.43 2.39 -7.15
CA PHE A 180 1.85 1.27 -6.41
C PHE A 180 1.16 1.70 -5.10
N VAL A 181 0.66 2.94 -5.03
CA VAL A 181 0.21 3.58 -3.78
C VAL A 181 -0.57 2.63 -2.85
N VAL A 182 -0.16 2.61 -1.58
CA VAL A 182 -0.93 1.99 -0.50
C VAL A 182 -1.49 3.09 0.38
N SER A 183 -2.82 3.22 0.40
CA SER A 183 -3.45 4.30 1.16
C SER A 183 -3.31 4.10 2.66
N GLY A 184 -2.79 5.14 3.32
CA GLY A 184 -2.78 5.31 4.76
C GLY A 184 -4.14 5.73 5.35
N ALA A 185 -5.27 5.35 4.77
CA ALA A 185 -6.58 5.57 5.40
C ALA A 185 -7.22 4.28 5.91
N LYS A 186 -6.66 3.11 5.56
CA LYS A 186 -7.15 1.81 6.04
C LYS A 186 -6.26 1.31 7.18
N PRO A 187 -6.79 1.02 8.38
CA PRO A 187 -5.98 0.66 9.56
C PRO A 187 -4.93 -0.42 9.32
N GLY A 188 -5.30 -1.52 8.66
CA GLY A 188 -4.37 -2.59 8.31
C GLY A 188 -3.30 -2.17 7.30
N ALA A 189 -3.61 -1.24 6.40
CA ALA A 189 -2.66 -0.70 5.42
C ALA A 189 -1.78 0.42 6.02
N ILE A 190 -2.27 1.21 6.98
CA ILE A 190 -1.57 2.35 7.59
C ILE A 190 -0.29 1.95 8.34
N ALA A 191 -0.25 0.74 8.88
CA ALA A 191 0.89 0.28 9.66
C ALA A 191 2.17 0.06 8.83
N MET A 192 2.06 -0.10 7.52
CA MET A 192 3.10 -0.65 6.66
C MET A 192 3.51 0.17 5.41
N PRO A 193 3.07 1.42 5.14
CA PRO A 193 3.61 2.18 3.99
C PRO A 193 5.13 2.43 4.08
N PRO A 194 5.72 2.67 5.28
CA PRO A 194 7.17 2.79 5.40
C PRO A 194 7.94 1.52 4.99
N SER A 195 7.51 0.37 5.48
CA SER A 195 8.12 -0.92 5.14
C SER A 195 7.84 -1.32 3.70
N PHE A 196 6.71 -0.91 3.12
CA PHE A 196 6.40 -1.09 1.70
C PHE A 196 7.43 -0.40 0.78
N GLU A 197 7.71 0.89 0.99
CA GLU A 197 8.74 1.60 0.21
C GLU A 197 10.13 0.96 0.40
N ARG A 198 10.47 0.62 1.66
CA ARG A 198 11.76 0.01 2.04
C ARG A 198 11.99 -1.37 1.42
N ASP A 199 10.98 -2.24 1.47
CA ASP A 199 11.13 -3.67 1.21
C ASP A 199 10.62 -4.07 -0.19
N ALA A 200 9.62 -3.39 -0.73
CA ALA A 200 9.03 -3.71 -2.04
C ALA A 200 9.52 -2.78 -3.16
N ILE A 201 9.66 -1.48 -2.90
CA ILE A 201 10.00 -0.51 -3.94
C ILE A 201 11.51 -0.35 -4.11
N ARG A 202 12.20 0.12 -3.08
CA ARG A 202 13.63 0.49 -3.13
C ARG A 202 14.55 -0.57 -3.75
N PRO A 203 14.45 -1.87 -3.38
CA PRO A 203 15.35 -2.88 -3.92
C PRO A 203 15.21 -3.09 -5.43
N HIS A 204 14.08 -2.70 -6.02
CA HIS A 204 13.72 -3.02 -7.40
C HIS A 204 13.75 -1.81 -8.34
N VAL A 205 14.05 -0.59 -7.86
CA VAL A 205 13.98 0.66 -8.66
C VAL A 205 14.82 0.62 -9.94
N THR A 206 15.94 -0.09 -9.93
CA THR A 206 16.85 -0.22 -11.08
C THR A 206 16.83 -1.63 -11.68
N GLY A 207 15.90 -2.48 -11.23
CA GLY A 207 15.73 -3.86 -11.66
C GLY A 207 14.61 -4.04 -12.68
N ARG A 208 14.08 -5.25 -12.76
CA ARG A 208 12.96 -5.55 -13.67
C ARG A 208 11.65 -5.11 -13.04
N PHE A 209 10.79 -4.50 -13.84
CA PHE A 209 9.45 -4.09 -13.41
C PHE A 209 8.63 -5.26 -12.82
N VAL A 210 8.71 -6.46 -13.42
CA VAL A 210 8.00 -7.65 -12.93
C VAL A 210 8.38 -8.02 -11.50
N ASP A 211 9.65 -7.82 -11.11
CA ASP A 211 10.11 -8.13 -9.75
C ASP A 211 9.50 -7.12 -8.76
N MET A 212 9.47 -5.84 -9.13
CA MET A 212 8.82 -4.80 -8.32
C MET A 212 7.31 -5.01 -8.22
N LEU A 213 6.64 -5.33 -9.33
CA LEU A 213 5.21 -5.62 -9.37
C LEU A 213 4.88 -6.79 -8.43
N LEU A 214 5.64 -7.88 -8.50
CA LEU A 214 5.44 -9.04 -7.62
C LEU A 214 5.72 -8.71 -6.16
N ALA A 215 6.80 -7.96 -5.87
CA ALA A 215 7.13 -7.54 -4.51
C ALA A 215 6.02 -6.66 -3.91
N SER A 216 5.56 -5.66 -4.66
CA SER A 216 4.49 -4.74 -4.25
C SER A 216 3.16 -5.45 -4.06
N THR A 217 2.73 -6.26 -5.03
CA THR A 217 1.41 -6.93 -5.00
C THR A 217 1.30 -8.00 -3.92
N LYS A 218 2.42 -8.64 -3.56
CA LYS A 218 2.48 -9.61 -2.45
C LYS A 218 2.77 -8.97 -1.09
N HIS A 219 3.11 -7.68 -1.07
CA HIS A 219 3.43 -7.01 0.17
C HIS A 219 2.19 -6.96 1.09
N PRO A 220 2.32 -7.24 2.40
CA PRO A 220 1.21 -7.23 3.33
C PRO A 220 0.37 -5.94 3.31
N ALA A 221 1.03 -4.78 3.16
CA ALA A 221 0.36 -3.48 3.04
C ALA A 221 -0.65 -3.45 1.87
N MET A 222 -0.25 -3.96 0.70
CA MET A 222 -1.09 -4.00 -0.51
C MET A 222 -2.21 -5.03 -0.36
N LEU A 223 -1.89 -6.21 0.18
CA LEU A 223 -2.89 -7.26 0.45
C LEU A 223 -3.97 -6.78 1.43
N PHE A 224 -3.62 -6.00 2.46
CA PHE A 224 -4.58 -5.33 3.34
C PHE A 224 -5.36 -4.24 2.63
N TYR A 225 -4.68 -3.37 1.88
CA TYR A 225 -5.31 -2.23 1.24
C TYR A 225 -6.45 -2.65 0.30
N LEU A 226 -6.18 -3.64 -0.56
CA LEU A 226 -7.12 -4.10 -1.58
C LEU A 226 -7.94 -5.33 -1.15
N ASP A 227 -7.89 -5.66 0.15
CA ASP A 227 -8.62 -6.78 0.74
C ASP A 227 -8.32 -8.13 0.06
N ASN A 228 -7.15 -8.33 -0.55
CA ASN A 228 -6.85 -9.62 -1.21
C ASN A 228 -6.63 -10.75 -0.19
N LEU A 229 -6.22 -10.42 1.03
CA LEU A 229 -6.20 -11.41 2.12
C LEU A 229 -7.63 -11.96 2.43
N LEU A 230 -8.64 -11.22 1.95
CA LEU A 230 -10.00 -11.58 1.52
C LEU A 230 -10.28 -12.91 0.91
N SER A 231 -9.47 -13.15 -0.11
CA SER A 231 -10.00 -13.60 -1.38
C SER A 231 -10.04 -15.10 -1.34
N ILE A 232 -11.24 -15.65 -1.37
CA ILE A 232 -11.46 -17.09 -1.26
C ILE A 232 -11.93 -17.60 -2.62
N GLY A 233 -11.11 -18.43 -3.25
CA GLY A 233 -11.47 -19.10 -4.49
C GLY A 233 -12.76 -19.92 -4.34
N PRO A 234 -13.69 -19.86 -5.31
CA PRO A 234 -15.02 -20.48 -5.20
C PRO A 234 -14.97 -22.00 -5.07
N THR A 235 -13.90 -22.64 -5.57
CA THR A 235 -13.67 -24.09 -5.51
C THR A 235 -12.80 -24.53 -4.33
N SER A 236 -12.39 -23.60 -3.46
CA SER A 236 -11.53 -23.93 -2.31
C SER A 236 -12.31 -24.69 -1.22
N ALA A 237 -11.60 -25.51 -0.44
CA ALA A 237 -12.17 -26.21 0.72
C ALA A 237 -12.83 -25.24 1.73
N LEU A 238 -12.29 -24.03 1.86
CA LEU A 238 -12.83 -22.98 2.72
C LEU A 238 -14.18 -22.46 2.19
N ALA A 239 -14.30 -22.24 0.88
CA ALA A 239 -15.56 -21.84 0.24
C ALA A 239 -16.64 -22.93 0.31
N GLN A 240 -16.24 -24.20 0.25
CA GLN A 240 -17.15 -25.34 0.28
C GLN A 240 -17.64 -25.68 1.71
N ASN A 241 -17.01 -25.15 2.76
CA ASN A 241 -17.35 -25.47 4.14
C ASN A 241 -18.74 -24.90 4.54
N PRO A 242 -19.76 -25.75 4.77
CA PRO A 242 -21.13 -25.30 5.05
C PRO A 242 -21.26 -24.49 6.35
N ALA A 243 -20.41 -24.76 7.34
CA ALA A 243 -20.41 -24.04 8.61
C ALA A 243 -19.90 -22.60 8.46
N LEU A 244 -19.04 -22.34 7.47
CA LEU A 244 -18.57 -20.99 7.15
C LEU A 244 -19.56 -20.25 6.25
N ARG A 245 -20.23 -20.94 5.32
CA ARG A 245 -21.28 -20.36 4.46
C ARG A 245 -22.51 -19.87 5.24
N ARG A 246 -22.80 -20.49 6.38
CA ARG A 246 -23.94 -20.16 7.26
C ARG A 246 -23.63 -19.10 8.30
N ARG A 247 -22.37 -18.70 8.50
CA ARG A 247 -22.07 -17.59 9.39
C ARG A 247 -22.57 -16.30 8.72
N PRO A 248 -23.45 -15.50 9.35
CA PRO A 248 -23.64 -14.13 8.90
C PRO A 248 -22.26 -13.49 8.81
N ALA A 249 -22.04 -12.57 7.87
CA ALA A 249 -20.75 -11.90 7.66
C ALA A 249 -20.30 -11.20 8.96
N GLN A 250 -19.74 -11.97 9.88
CA GLN A 250 -19.42 -11.53 11.23
C GLN A 250 -18.17 -10.70 11.07
N GLN A 251 -18.36 -9.42 11.33
CA GLN A 251 -17.42 -8.34 11.07
C GLN A 251 -16.21 -8.43 12.00
N ASP A 252 -15.33 -9.40 11.74
CA ASP A 252 -13.99 -9.46 12.33
C ASP A 252 -13.17 -8.26 11.79
N PHE A 253 -12.74 -7.33 12.65
CA PHE A 253 -11.94 -6.06 12.46
C PHE A 253 -11.08 -5.85 11.25
N ALA A 254 -10.47 -6.93 10.82
CA ALA A 254 -9.35 -6.85 9.93
C ALA A 254 -9.79 -7.32 8.57
N ILE A 255 -10.88 -8.09 8.49
CA ILE A 255 -11.26 -8.81 7.30
C ILE A 255 -12.71 -9.34 7.37
N PRO A 256 -13.71 -8.64 6.79
CA PRO A 256 -15.04 -9.20 6.57
C PRO A 256 -14.94 -10.49 5.74
N ARG A 257 -15.28 -11.64 6.33
CA ARG A 257 -15.39 -12.89 5.55
C ARG A 257 -16.69 -12.89 4.75
N SER A 258 -16.78 -12.06 3.71
CA SER A 258 -17.62 -12.44 2.59
C SER A 258 -16.90 -13.60 1.92
N ILE A 259 -17.44 -14.80 2.06
CA ILE A 259 -16.95 -15.94 1.29
C ILE A 259 -17.17 -15.59 -0.17
N GLY A 260 -16.08 -15.40 -0.90
CA GLY A 260 -16.14 -14.94 -2.26
C GLY A 260 -14.78 -14.54 -2.78
N LEU A 261 -14.70 -14.52 -4.10
CA LEU A 261 -13.57 -14.01 -4.83
C LEU A 261 -13.55 -12.48 -4.68
N ASN A 262 -12.43 -11.92 -4.24
CA ASN A 262 -12.22 -10.47 -4.27
C ASN A 262 -11.37 -10.13 -5.49
N GLU A 263 -11.90 -9.24 -6.33
CA GLU A 263 -11.31 -8.83 -7.60
C GLU A 263 -10.53 -7.52 -7.53
N ASN A 264 -10.57 -6.79 -6.41
CA ASN A 264 -9.98 -5.45 -6.31
C ASN A 264 -8.49 -5.45 -6.66
N LEU A 265 -7.68 -6.35 -6.08
CA LEU A 265 -6.26 -6.43 -6.40
C LEU A 265 -6.01 -6.80 -7.87
N ALA A 266 -6.79 -7.73 -8.42
CA ALA A 266 -6.65 -8.12 -9.83
C ALA A 266 -6.98 -6.96 -10.77
N ARG A 267 -8.06 -6.22 -10.48
CA ARG A 267 -8.44 -5.03 -11.23
C ARG A 267 -7.33 -3.98 -11.15
N GLU A 268 -6.83 -3.68 -9.97
CA GLU A 268 -5.77 -2.68 -9.76
C GLU A 268 -4.46 -3.07 -10.47
N ILE A 269 -4.10 -4.37 -10.47
CA ILE A 269 -2.95 -4.86 -11.23
C ILE A 269 -3.12 -4.57 -12.72
N LEU A 270 -4.25 -4.94 -13.31
CA LEU A 270 -4.50 -4.75 -14.75
C LEU A 270 -4.67 -3.27 -15.11
N GLU A 271 -5.52 -2.56 -14.35
CA GLU A 271 -5.97 -1.21 -14.65
C GLU A 271 -4.95 -0.14 -14.32
N LEU A 272 -4.41 -0.12 -13.09
CA LEU A 272 -3.61 1.00 -12.61
C LEU A 272 -2.11 0.69 -12.61
N GLN A 273 -1.75 -0.57 -12.39
CA GLN A 273 -0.34 -0.92 -12.19
C GLN A 273 0.35 -1.35 -13.49
N THR A 274 -0.37 -1.85 -14.49
CA THR A 274 0.24 -2.45 -15.69
C THR A 274 -0.32 -1.94 -17.02
N LEU A 275 -1.57 -2.24 -17.37
CA LEU A 275 -2.09 -2.08 -18.73
C LEU A 275 -2.82 -0.75 -18.96
N GLY A 276 -3.28 -0.07 -17.90
CA GLY A 276 -4.13 1.11 -18.02
C GLY A 276 -5.61 0.73 -18.20
N ALA A 277 -6.53 1.65 -17.91
CA ALA A 277 -7.97 1.43 -18.08
C ALA A 277 -8.41 1.07 -19.50
N ARG A 278 -7.59 1.41 -20.51
CA ARG A 278 -7.79 1.09 -21.93
C ARG A 278 -6.82 0.02 -22.43
N GLY A 279 -6.31 -0.81 -21.52
CA GLY A 279 -5.26 -1.81 -21.78
C GLY A 279 -5.69 -3.08 -22.51
N GLY A 280 -6.95 -3.16 -22.97
CA GLY A 280 -7.46 -4.30 -23.75
C GLY A 280 -7.80 -5.56 -22.94
N TYR A 281 -7.95 -5.45 -21.62
CA TYR A 281 -8.50 -6.52 -20.77
C TYR A 281 -10.00 -6.33 -20.56
N ASP A 282 -10.70 -7.40 -20.21
CA ASP A 282 -12.12 -7.34 -19.86
C ASP A 282 -12.40 -7.82 -18.42
N GLN A 283 -13.68 -7.88 -18.06
CA GLN A 283 -14.11 -8.35 -16.75
C GLN A 283 -13.72 -9.83 -16.50
N ALA A 284 -13.68 -10.68 -17.53
CA ALA A 284 -13.29 -12.07 -17.40
C ALA A 284 -11.79 -12.22 -17.09
N ASP A 285 -10.95 -11.34 -17.63
CA ASP A 285 -9.52 -11.27 -17.28
C ASP A 285 -9.32 -10.89 -15.81
N VAL A 286 -10.08 -9.88 -15.32
CA VAL A 286 -10.06 -9.47 -13.90
C VAL A 286 -10.45 -10.65 -13.01
N THR A 287 -11.55 -11.34 -13.31
CA THR A 287 -12.00 -12.52 -12.56
C THR A 287 -10.96 -13.64 -12.62
N SER A 288 -10.33 -13.86 -13.78
CA SER A 288 -9.32 -14.91 -13.96
C SER A 288 -8.05 -14.62 -13.16
N LEU A 289 -7.54 -13.39 -13.22
CA LEU A 289 -6.40 -12.98 -12.41
C LEU A 289 -6.73 -13.06 -10.90
N ALA A 290 -7.93 -12.65 -10.50
CA ALA A 290 -8.38 -12.80 -9.11
C ALA A 290 -8.37 -14.27 -8.65
N ARG A 291 -8.72 -15.22 -9.53
CA ARG A 291 -8.62 -16.67 -9.29
C ARG A 291 -7.18 -17.19 -9.26
N ILE A 292 -6.23 -16.51 -9.90
CA ILE A 292 -4.82 -16.88 -9.85
C ILE A 292 -4.19 -16.40 -8.53
N ILE A 293 -4.54 -15.19 -8.08
CA ILE A 293 -3.94 -14.55 -6.90
C ILE A 293 -4.73 -14.75 -5.60
N THR A 294 -5.89 -15.41 -5.67
CA THR A 294 -6.58 -15.89 -4.45
C THR A 294 -5.66 -16.82 -3.67
N GLY A 295 -5.67 -16.67 -2.34
CA GLY A 295 -4.74 -17.38 -1.46
C GLY A 295 -3.45 -16.61 -1.17
N TRP A 296 -3.12 -15.54 -1.89
CA TRP A 296 -2.08 -14.60 -1.45
C TRP A 296 -2.56 -13.88 -0.19
N THR A 297 -2.01 -14.30 0.95
CA THR A 297 -2.40 -13.85 2.27
C THR A 297 -1.17 -13.75 3.18
N ILE A 298 -1.35 -13.16 4.35
CA ILE A 298 -0.30 -13.08 5.36
C ILE A 298 -0.38 -14.37 6.17
N ALA A 299 0.67 -15.19 6.14
CA ALA A 299 0.70 -16.48 6.81
C ALA A 299 0.26 -16.33 8.28
N ARG A 300 -0.79 -17.08 8.65
CA ARG A 300 -1.10 -17.32 10.07
C ARG A 300 0.03 -18.21 10.57
N PRO A 301 0.69 -17.92 11.72
CA PRO A 301 1.62 -18.88 12.27
C PRO A 301 0.84 -20.17 12.49
N PRO A 302 1.47 -21.34 12.29
CA PRO A 302 0.84 -22.60 12.63
C PRO A 302 0.29 -22.49 14.05
N ARG A 303 -0.96 -22.92 14.25
CA ARG A 303 -1.47 -23.09 15.61
C ARG A 303 -0.55 -24.10 16.24
N VAL A 304 0.33 -23.66 17.13
CA VAL A 304 1.04 -24.56 18.03
C VAL A 304 -0.05 -25.16 18.90
N SER A 305 -0.52 -26.36 18.51
CA SER A 305 -1.31 -27.20 19.38
C SER A 305 -0.38 -27.61 20.51
N TYR A 306 -0.52 -26.97 21.66
CA TYR A 306 -0.14 -27.63 22.91
C TYR A 306 -1.10 -28.79 23.06
N ALA A 307 -0.76 -29.92 22.44
CA ALA A 307 -1.23 -31.21 22.92
C ALA A 307 -0.69 -31.33 24.35
N ARG A 308 -1.63 -31.49 25.28
CA ARG A 308 -1.36 -31.74 26.70
C ARG A 308 -0.35 -32.88 26.83
N LEU A 309 0.66 -32.68 27.67
CA LEU A 309 1.28 -33.73 28.46
C LEU A 309 0.88 -33.48 29.91
#